data_AF-A0A1Q2HY21-F1
#
_entry.id   AF-A0A1Q2HY21-F1
#
_cell.length_a   1.000
_cell.length_b   1.000
_cell.length_c   1.000
_cell.angle_alpha   90.00
_cell.angle_beta   90.00
_cell.angle_gamma   90.00
#
_symmetry.space_group_name_H-M   'P 1'
#
loop_
_entity.id
_entity.type
_entity.pdbx_description
1 polymer ?
#
loop_
_entity_poly.entity_id
_entity_poly.type
_entity_poly.pdbx_seq_one_letter_code
_entity_poly.pdbx_strand_id
1 'polypeptide(L)'
;MQQLNNFRIRGTTVSLSQAESAPEGAARIVPVAKGEDGLELPVTSFAVGGLLDSLVAVGAKGVSGETARVLIDGQLYVSVGLGSADEIDDEAVRRAFGAAARSLSGVEEAAVSCEFGTRPVVEGLLLGGYSYQGLKSSDSPSTPAAVTVVGADPEEFEHAVAVAESVNFARDLVNTPADFLYPVAYAGIIEDLAQEWKNDISLNVKVIEGDDL
;
A
#
# COMPACT_ATOMS: atom_id res chain seq x y z
N MET A 1 -9.89 8.82 1.54
CA MET A 1 -11.07 9.40 0.82
C MET A 1 -12.37 8.62 1.06
N GLN A 2 -13.50 9.29 1.32
CA GLN A 2 -14.83 8.64 1.35
C GLN A 2 -15.33 8.27 -0.08
N GLN A 3 -16.39 7.46 -0.18
CA GLN A 3 -17.03 7.13 -1.46
C GLN A 3 -17.63 8.40 -2.10
N LEU A 4 -17.04 8.87 -3.20
CA LEU A 4 -17.62 9.96 -3.99
C LEU A 4 -18.82 9.43 -4.77
N ASN A 5 -19.99 10.07 -4.62
CA ASN A 5 -21.26 9.61 -5.19
C ASN A 5 -21.21 9.44 -6.72
N ASN A 6 -20.43 10.29 -7.40
CA ASN A 6 -20.25 10.25 -8.85
C ASN A 6 -19.09 9.37 -9.33
N PHE A 7 -18.35 8.69 -8.43
CA PHE A 7 -17.19 7.89 -8.79
C PHE A 7 -17.27 6.44 -8.32
N ARG A 8 -18.05 5.65 -9.05
CA ARG A 8 -18.41 4.27 -8.67
C ARG A 8 -17.38 3.20 -9.01
N ILE A 9 -16.38 3.52 -9.83
CA ILE A 9 -15.38 2.55 -10.30
C ILE A 9 -14.00 3.01 -9.80
N ARG A 10 -13.62 2.51 -8.64
CA ARG A 10 -12.32 2.80 -8.02
C ARG A 10 -11.48 1.54 -7.94
N GLY A 11 -10.17 1.71 -8.06
CA GLY A 11 -9.22 0.69 -7.67
C GLY A 11 -9.25 0.50 -6.15
N THR A 12 -8.69 -0.63 -5.74
CA THR A 12 -8.50 -0.96 -4.32
C THR A 12 -7.02 -1.02 -4.03
N THR A 13 -6.65 -0.71 -2.79
CA THR A 13 -5.31 -0.96 -2.24
C THR A 13 -5.47 -1.30 -0.76
N VAL A 14 -4.38 -1.67 -0.09
CA VAL A 14 -4.39 -1.91 1.37
C VAL A 14 -4.82 -0.65 2.11
N SER A 15 -5.51 -0.79 3.24
CA SER A 15 -5.76 0.34 4.13
C SER A 15 -4.60 0.47 5.12
N LEU A 16 -4.17 1.70 5.41
CA LEU A 16 -3.09 1.95 6.35
C LEU A 16 -3.58 2.68 7.59
N SER A 17 -3.05 2.27 8.74
CA SER A 17 -3.08 3.03 9.99
C SER A 17 -1.67 3.08 10.58
N GLN A 18 -1.42 3.96 11.53
CA GLN A 18 -0.18 3.95 12.31
C GLN A 18 -0.45 3.72 13.79
N ALA A 19 0.49 3.07 14.47
CA ALA A 19 0.41 2.81 15.91
C ALA A 19 1.81 2.68 16.53
N GLU A 20 1.89 2.78 17.86
CA GLU A 20 3.13 2.52 18.62
C GLU A 20 3.48 1.03 18.68
N SER A 21 2.49 0.15 18.51
CA SER A 21 2.67 -1.30 18.56
C SER A 21 1.75 -2.00 17.56
N ALA A 22 2.16 -3.20 17.17
CA ALA A 22 1.42 -4.00 16.21
C ALA A 22 0.19 -4.67 16.87
N PRO A 23 -0.97 -4.75 16.18
CA PRO A 23 -2.13 -5.48 16.70
C PRO A 23 -1.80 -6.94 17.02
N GLU A 24 -2.52 -7.49 17.99
CA GLU A 24 -2.41 -8.91 18.36
C GLU A 24 -2.90 -9.78 17.19
N GLY A 25 -2.16 -10.83 16.86
CA GLY A 25 -2.52 -11.76 15.78
C GLY A 25 -2.30 -11.24 14.35
N ALA A 26 -2.12 -9.93 14.13
CA ALA A 26 -1.83 -9.39 12.81
C ALA A 26 -0.53 -9.99 12.22
N ALA A 27 -0.55 -10.35 10.93
CA ALA A 27 0.63 -10.90 10.26
C ALA A 27 1.81 -9.92 10.31
N ARG A 28 3.04 -10.40 10.50
CA ARG A 28 4.23 -9.54 10.55
C ARG A 28 4.91 -9.50 9.20
N ILE A 29 4.95 -8.33 8.56
CA ILE A 29 5.70 -8.11 7.33
C ILE A 29 7.15 -7.85 7.71
N VAL A 30 8.07 -8.66 7.20
CA VAL A 30 9.50 -8.59 7.53
C VAL A 30 10.35 -8.43 6.27
N PRO A 31 11.09 -7.32 6.11
CA PRO A 31 12.01 -7.18 4.99
C PRO A 31 13.20 -8.13 5.15
N VAL A 32 13.66 -8.70 4.04
CA VAL A 32 14.87 -9.53 3.95
C VAL A 32 15.70 -9.09 2.75
N ALA A 33 17.01 -9.30 2.80
CA ALA A 33 17.92 -8.93 1.72
C ALA A 33 18.74 -10.13 1.26
N LYS A 34 19.29 -10.03 0.04
CA LYS A 34 20.26 -10.96 -0.48
C LYS A 34 21.66 -10.44 -0.18
N GLY A 35 22.32 -11.04 0.79
CA GLY A 35 23.74 -10.84 1.09
C GLY A 35 24.67 -11.67 0.20
N GLU A 36 25.97 -11.53 0.41
CA GLU A 36 27.00 -12.30 -0.29
C GLU A 36 26.91 -13.80 0.01
N ASP A 37 26.68 -14.15 1.28
CA ASP A 37 26.66 -15.53 1.79
C ASP A 37 25.24 -16.14 1.91
N GLY A 38 24.20 -15.41 1.51
CA GLY A 38 22.83 -15.91 1.52
C GLY A 38 21.78 -14.88 1.94
N LEU A 39 20.69 -15.39 2.50
CA LEU A 39 19.60 -14.56 3.00
C LEU A 39 20.06 -13.79 4.24
N GLU A 40 19.81 -12.49 4.27
CA GLU A 40 20.01 -11.63 5.42
C GLU A 40 18.67 -11.11 5.93
N LEU A 41 18.57 -11.00 7.25
CA LEU A 41 17.45 -10.35 7.91
C LEU A 41 17.96 -9.02 8.49
N PRO A 42 17.72 -7.89 7.80
CA PRO A 42 18.02 -6.59 8.36
C PRO A 42 17.30 -6.34 9.69
N VAL A 43 17.77 -5.34 10.44
CA VAL A 43 17.16 -4.99 11.72
C VAL A 43 15.72 -4.52 11.50
N THR A 44 14.78 -5.23 12.11
CA THR A 44 13.36 -4.89 12.21
C THR A 44 12.86 -5.26 13.60
N SER A 45 11.95 -4.46 14.15
CA SER A 45 11.27 -4.71 15.41
C SER A 45 10.45 -6.00 15.46
N PHE A 46 10.20 -6.65 14.32
CA PHE A 46 9.51 -7.94 14.24
C PHE A 46 10.44 -9.16 14.09
N ALA A 47 11.76 -8.96 14.04
CA ALA A 47 12.69 -10.08 13.98
C ALA A 47 12.62 -10.91 15.27
N VAL A 48 12.45 -12.23 15.11
CA VAL A 48 12.45 -13.20 16.23
C VAL A 48 13.47 -14.30 15.97
N GLY A 49 13.89 -14.98 17.05
CA GLY A 49 14.78 -16.14 16.95
C GLY A 49 14.19 -17.22 16.04
N GLY A 50 15.01 -17.83 15.19
CA GLY A 50 14.60 -18.88 14.25
C GLY A 50 13.83 -18.39 13.00
N LEU A 51 13.53 -17.09 12.88
CA LEU A 51 12.87 -16.54 11.70
C LEU A 51 13.73 -16.69 10.45
N LEU A 52 15.01 -16.31 10.53
CA LEU A 52 15.93 -16.43 9.40
C LEU A 52 16.07 -17.89 8.94
N ASP A 53 16.27 -18.82 9.89
CA ASP A 53 16.39 -20.25 9.59
C ASP A 53 15.11 -20.80 8.93
N SER A 54 13.94 -20.39 9.40
CA SER A 54 12.65 -20.79 8.83
C SER A 54 12.48 -20.27 7.40
N LEU A 55 12.91 -19.03 7.14
CA LEU A 55 12.86 -18.43 5.80
C LEU A 55 13.84 -19.11 4.84
N VAL A 56 15.05 -19.44 5.29
CA VAL A 56 16.01 -20.25 4.53
C VAL A 56 15.44 -21.64 4.23
N ALA A 57 14.78 -22.28 5.20
CA ALA A 57 14.20 -23.60 5.04
C ALA A 57 13.07 -23.66 3.98
N VAL A 58 12.31 -22.57 3.81
CA VAL A 58 11.32 -22.43 2.73
C VAL A 58 11.91 -21.90 1.42
N GLY A 59 13.22 -21.66 1.38
CA GLY A 59 13.97 -21.31 0.18
C GLY A 59 13.99 -19.82 -0.17
N ALA A 60 13.68 -18.93 0.77
CA ALA A 60 13.77 -17.49 0.56
C ALA A 60 15.22 -17.05 0.31
N LYS A 61 15.42 -16.12 -0.64
CA LYS A 61 16.74 -15.65 -1.08
C LYS A 61 16.95 -14.15 -0.88
N GLY A 62 15.89 -13.40 -0.60
CA GLY A 62 15.94 -11.96 -0.36
C GLY A 62 16.02 -11.13 -1.64
N VAL A 63 15.76 -11.74 -2.80
CA VAL A 63 15.79 -11.03 -4.09
C VAL A 63 14.61 -10.07 -4.20
N SER A 64 14.77 -8.99 -4.96
CA SER A 64 13.79 -7.88 -5.01
C SER A 64 12.37 -8.38 -5.32
N GLY A 65 11.43 -8.08 -4.41
CA GLY A 65 10.02 -8.44 -4.51
C GLY A 65 9.68 -9.91 -4.24
N GLU A 66 10.65 -10.76 -3.90
CA GLU A 66 10.38 -12.13 -3.46
C GLU A 66 9.59 -12.12 -2.15
N THR A 67 8.59 -12.99 -2.03
CA THR A 67 7.82 -13.12 -0.80
C THR A 67 7.75 -14.57 -0.36
N ALA A 68 7.91 -14.82 0.94
CA ALA A 68 7.69 -16.13 1.54
C ALA A 68 6.89 -15.98 2.84
N ARG A 69 6.05 -16.99 3.14
CA ARG A 69 5.24 -17.03 4.37
C ARG A 69 5.74 -18.15 5.28
N VAL A 70 5.94 -17.85 6.56
CA VAL A 70 6.29 -18.84 7.59
C VAL A 70 5.45 -18.63 8.84
N LEU A 71 5.20 -19.71 9.57
CA LEU A 71 4.48 -19.70 10.83
C LEU A 71 5.46 -20.06 11.94
N ILE A 72 5.58 -19.21 12.95
CA ILE A 72 6.46 -19.43 14.11
C ILE A 72 5.60 -19.20 15.35
N ASP A 73 5.47 -20.23 16.19
CA ASP A 73 4.66 -20.18 17.42
C ASP A 73 3.24 -19.63 17.23
N GLY A 74 2.62 -19.92 16.08
CA GLY A 74 1.27 -19.46 15.73
C GLY A 74 1.20 -18.04 15.14
N GLN A 75 2.30 -17.30 15.09
CA GLN A 75 2.39 -15.99 14.43
C GLN A 75 2.77 -16.16 12.95
N LEU A 76 1.97 -15.57 12.06
CA LEU A 76 2.28 -15.51 10.62
C LEU A 76 3.30 -14.41 10.34
N TYR A 77 4.37 -14.77 9.64
CA TYR A 77 5.35 -13.85 9.08
C TYR A 77 5.28 -13.88 7.56
N VAL A 78 5.30 -12.70 6.95
CA VAL A 78 5.35 -12.50 5.51
C VAL A 78 6.65 -11.77 5.20
N SER A 79 7.63 -12.51 4.69
CA SER A 79 8.90 -11.92 4.27
C SER A 79 8.76 -11.20 2.93
N VAL A 80 9.55 -10.15 2.74
CA VAL A 80 9.65 -9.46 1.45
C VAL A 80 11.09 -9.09 1.13
N GLY A 81 11.54 -9.47 -0.06
CA GLY A 81 12.90 -9.25 -0.52
C GLY A 81 13.15 -7.82 -0.98
N LEU A 82 14.15 -7.18 -0.39
CA LEU A 82 14.66 -5.85 -0.75
C LEU A 82 15.57 -5.90 -1.97
N GLY A 83 16.18 -7.05 -2.28
CA GLY A 83 17.22 -7.16 -3.30
C GLY A 83 18.61 -7.28 -2.68
N SER A 84 19.63 -6.80 -3.38
CA SER A 84 21.01 -6.84 -2.90
C SER A 84 21.14 -6.04 -1.60
N ALA A 85 21.80 -6.60 -0.58
CA ALA A 85 22.03 -5.92 0.70
C ALA A 85 22.83 -4.60 0.52
N ASP A 86 23.69 -4.53 -0.49
CA ASP A 86 24.51 -3.36 -0.80
C ASP A 86 23.79 -2.26 -1.60
N GLU A 87 22.57 -2.54 -2.08
CA GLU A 87 21.82 -1.64 -2.99
C GLU A 87 20.42 -1.29 -2.44
N ILE A 88 20.27 -1.28 -1.11
CA ILE A 88 18.99 -0.92 -0.48
C ILE A 88 18.84 0.61 -0.46
N ASP A 89 18.02 1.11 -1.38
CA ASP A 89 17.56 2.50 -1.43
C ASP A 89 16.03 2.62 -1.30
N ASP A 90 15.52 3.86 -1.25
CA ASP A 90 14.08 4.13 -1.15
C ASP A 90 13.25 3.44 -2.25
N GLU A 91 13.80 3.26 -3.45
CA GLU A 91 13.10 2.63 -4.57
C GLU A 91 13.06 1.10 -4.41
N ALA A 92 14.13 0.49 -3.93
CA ALA A 92 14.15 -0.92 -3.54
C ALA A 92 13.09 -1.20 -2.45
N VAL A 93 13.01 -0.32 -1.44
CA VAL A 93 12.01 -0.37 -0.37
C VAL A 93 10.59 -0.24 -0.94
N ARG A 94 10.30 0.77 -1.77
CA ARG A 94 8.99 0.92 -2.41
C ARG A 94 8.57 -0.32 -3.18
N ARG A 95 9.46 -0.89 -3.99
CA ARG A 95 9.18 -2.10 -4.78
C ARG A 95 8.88 -3.31 -3.91
N ALA A 96 9.70 -3.52 -2.88
CA ALA A 96 9.51 -4.57 -1.91
C ALA A 96 8.13 -4.44 -1.24
N PHE A 97 7.83 -3.30 -0.62
CA PHE A 97 6.56 -3.14 0.08
C PHE A 97 5.33 -3.14 -0.84
N GLY A 98 5.49 -2.78 -2.12
CA GLY A 98 4.47 -3.03 -3.14
C GLY A 98 4.23 -4.52 -3.41
N ALA A 99 5.27 -5.34 -3.42
CA ALA A 99 5.14 -6.80 -3.48
C ALA A 99 4.53 -7.37 -2.19
N ALA A 100 4.92 -6.85 -1.03
CA ALA A 100 4.34 -7.21 0.26
C ALA A 100 2.82 -7.00 0.25
N ALA A 101 2.35 -5.80 -0.12
CA ALA A 101 0.92 -5.48 -0.19
C ALA A 101 0.14 -6.46 -1.08
N ARG A 102 0.66 -6.78 -2.27
CA ARG A 102 0.03 -7.77 -3.18
C ARG A 102 0.05 -9.19 -2.62
N SER A 103 1.04 -9.51 -1.80
CA SER A 103 1.17 -10.83 -1.17
C SER A 103 0.23 -11.03 0.02
N LEU A 104 -0.54 -10.03 0.45
CA LEU A 104 -1.45 -10.12 1.61
C LEU A 104 -2.82 -10.76 1.28
N SER A 105 -3.00 -11.35 0.09
CA SER A 105 -4.24 -12.07 -0.23
C SER A 105 -4.58 -13.12 0.84
N GLY A 106 -5.79 -13.04 1.39
CA GLY A 106 -6.26 -13.92 2.48
C GLY A 106 -5.75 -13.54 3.88
N VAL A 107 -5.11 -12.38 4.04
CA VAL A 107 -4.74 -11.79 5.33
C VAL A 107 -5.67 -10.62 5.59
N GLU A 108 -6.33 -10.62 6.75
CA GLU A 108 -7.23 -9.52 7.15
C GLU A 108 -6.43 -8.36 7.76
N GLU A 109 -5.53 -8.67 8.70
CA GLU A 109 -4.70 -7.69 9.39
C GLU A 109 -3.20 -8.04 9.29
N ALA A 110 -2.38 -7.05 9.00
CA ALA A 110 -0.93 -7.14 8.98
C ALA A 110 -0.29 -5.93 9.67
N ALA A 111 0.98 -6.05 10.03
CA ALA A 111 1.78 -4.97 10.58
C ALA A 111 3.17 -4.96 9.94
N VAL A 112 3.71 -3.75 9.77
CA VAL A 112 5.05 -3.49 9.26
C VAL A 112 5.72 -2.43 10.11
N SER A 113 7.04 -2.45 10.20
CA SER A 113 7.84 -1.46 10.91
C SER A 113 8.59 -0.55 9.91
N CYS A 114 8.90 0.68 10.31
CA CYS A 114 9.42 1.74 9.43
C CYS A 114 10.94 1.96 9.50
N GLU A 115 11.75 0.97 9.84
CA GLU A 115 13.21 1.13 9.95
C GLU A 115 13.88 1.52 8.62
N PHE A 116 13.21 1.26 7.49
CA PHE A 116 13.63 1.64 6.13
C PHE A 116 13.05 2.97 5.64
N GLY A 117 12.48 3.79 6.54
CA GLY A 117 11.87 5.08 6.24
C GLY A 117 10.36 5.00 6.08
N THR A 118 9.63 5.93 6.71
CA THR A 118 8.17 5.98 6.67
C THR A 118 7.64 6.14 5.26
N ARG A 119 8.17 7.12 4.52
CA ARG A 119 7.72 7.44 3.16
C ARG A 119 7.83 6.27 2.17
N PRO A 120 8.99 5.65 1.91
CA PRO A 120 9.09 4.57 0.91
C PRO A 120 8.28 3.31 1.30
N VAL A 121 8.13 3.01 2.59
CA VAL A 121 7.27 1.90 3.08
C VAL A 121 5.79 2.19 2.77
N VAL A 122 5.30 3.36 3.18
CA VAL A 122 3.89 3.78 2.99
C VAL A 122 3.55 3.91 1.52
N GLU A 123 4.38 4.62 0.75
CA GLU A 123 4.21 4.78 -0.70
C GLU A 123 4.25 3.41 -1.41
N GLY A 124 5.17 2.54 -1.02
CA GLY A 124 5.29 1.18 -1.56
C GLY A 124 4.03 0.35 -1.35
N LEU A 125 3.52 0.31 -0.12
CA LEU A 125 2.29 -0.41 0.24
C LEU A 125 1.08 0.10 -0.57
N LEU A 126 0.84 1.41 -0.56
CA LEU A 126 -0.35 2.00 -1.17
C LEU A 126 -0.30 2.01 -2.71
N LEU A 127 0.84 2.39 -3.30
CA LEU A 127 0.98 2.51 -4.75
C LEU A 127 1.21 1.17 -5.42
N GLY A 128 1.94 0.26 -4.75
CA GLY A 128 2.23 -1.08 -5.25
C GLY A 128 1.09 -2.07 -5.01
N GLY A 129 0.31 -1.87 -3.95
CA GLY A 129 -0.91 -2.65 -3.66
C GLY A 129 -2.13 -2.25 -4.52
N TYR A 130 -2.04 -1.16 -5.29
CA TYR A 130 -3.13 -0.69 -6.13
C TYR A 130 -3.54 -1.72 -7.19
N SER A 131 -4.84 -1.98 -7.27
CA SER A 131 -5.46 -2.88 -8.24
C SER A 131 -6.77 -2.28 -8.74
N TYR A 132 -6.88 -2.08 -10.05
CA TYR A 132 -8.11 -1.64 -10.69
C TYR A 132 -8.84 -2.84 -11.29
N GLN A 133 -9.97 -3.23 -10.69
CA GLN A 133 -10.78 -4.35 -11.18
C GLN A 133 -11.80 -3.94 -12.25
N GLY A 134 -11.98 -2.64 -12.47
CA GLY A 134 -12.97 -2.10 -13.41
C GLY A 134 -14.39 -2.52 -13.04
N LEU A 135 -15.21 -2.81 -14.06
CA LEU A 135 -16.61 -3.22 -13.92
C LEU A 135 -16.79 -4.74 -13.78
N LYS A 136 -15.71 -5.50 -13.64
CA LYS A 136 -15.82 -6.95 -13.50
C LYS A 136 -16.45 -7.27 -12.15
N SER A 137 -17.64 -7.86 -12.18
CA SER A 137 -18.20 -8.54 -11.01
C SER A 137 -17.29 -9.71 -10.68
N SER A 138 -16.57 -9.65 -9.57
CA SER A 138 -15.92 -10.82 -8.99
C SER A 138 -16.94 -11.53 -8.10
N ASP A 139 -17.03 -12.86 -8.21
CA ASP A 139 -17.91 -13.68 -7.35
C ASP A 139 -17.48 -13.67 -5.87
N SER A 140 -16.30 -13.10 -5.59
CA SER A 140 -15.78 -12.85 -4.24
C SER A 140 -14.81 -11.65 -4.25
N PRO A 141 -15.27 -10.42 -3.95
CA PRO A 141 -14.35 -9.31 -3.75
C PRO A 141 -13.49 -9.61 -2.51
N SER A 142 -12.18 -9.81 -2.70
CA SER A 142 -11.27 -9.93 -1.57
C SER A 142 -11.11 -8.56 -0.93
N THR A 143 -11.57 -8.41 0.31
CA THR A 143 -11.31 -7.20 1.10
C THR A 143 -9.79 -7.00 1.19
N PRO A 144 -9.26 -5.82 0.81
CA PRO A 144 -7.85 -5.52 1.01
C PRO A 144 -7.47 -5.62 2.48
N ALA A 145 -6.25 -6.09 2.76
CA ALA A 145 -5.75 -6.18 4.12
C ALA A 145 -5.65 -4.78 4.77
N ALA A 146 -5.92 -4.72 6.07
CA ALA A 146 -5.57 -3.58 6.91
C ALA A 146 -4.12 -3.75 7.38
N VAL A 147 -3.28 -2.74 7.17
CA VAL A 147 -1.87 -2.76 7.54
C VAL A 147 -1.58 -1.66 8.55
N THR A 148 -1.12 -2.05 9.73
CA THR A 148 -0.64 -1.11 10.75
C THR A 148 0.85 -0.87 10.57
N VAL A 149 1.21 0.40 10.39
CA VAL A 149 2.59 0.86 10.28
C VAL A 149 3.09 1.27 11.68
N VAL A 150 4.08 0.56 12.18
CA VAL A 150 4.61 0.73 13.54
C VAL A 150 5.85 1.62 13.53
N GLY A 151 5.85 2.62 14.43
CA GLY A 151 6.99 3.53 14.61
C GLY A 151 7.19 4.52 13.46
N ALA A 152 6.14 4.82 12.70
CA ALA A 152 6.20 5.86 11.67
C ALA A 152 6.24 7.26 12.30
N ASP A 153 6.94 8.19 11.65
CA ASP A 153 6.77 9.62 11.94
C ASP A 153 5.36 10.07 11.48
N PRO A 154 4.55 10.69 12.36
CA PRO A 154 3.17 11.04 12.02
C PRO A 154 3.04 12.00 10.82
N GLU A 155 3.92 13.01 10.72
CA GLU A 155 3.85 13.99 9.64
C GLU A 155 4.27 13.36 8.31
N GLU A 156 5.33 12.55 8.30
CA GLU A 156 5.74 11.81 7.10
C GLU A 156 4.71 10.77 6.68
N PHE A 157 4.06 10.09 7.63
CA PHE A 157 3.01 9.11 7.36
C PHE A 157 1.81 9.79 6.69
N GLU A 158 1.27 10.85 7.30
CA GLU A 158 0.14 11.59 6.75
C GLU A 158 0.44 12.14 5.36
N HIS A 159 1.63 12.71 5.16
CA HIS A 159 2.06 13.21 3.87
C HIS A 159 2.18 12.11 2.82
N ALA A 160 2.82 10.97 3.14
CA ALA A 160 2.98 9.85 2.23
C ALA A 160 1.63 9.21 1.84
N VAL A 161 0.70 9.08 2.81
CA VAL A 161 -0.67 8.62 2.55
C VAL A 161 -1.39 9.59 1.59
N ALA A 162 -1.35 10.89 1.86
CA ALA A 162 -2.01 11.89 1.02
C ALA A 162 -1.48 11.89 -0.43
N VAL A 163 -0.15 11.79 -0.60
CA VAL A 163 0.47 11.68 -1.93
C VAL A 163 0.01 10.40 -2.63
N ALA A 164 0.07 9.25 -1.94
CA ALA A 164 -0.25 7.97 -2.55
C ALA A 164 -1.75 7.84 -2.89
N GLU A 165 -2.65 8.32 -2.04
CA GLU A 165 -4.09 8.39 -2.32
C GLU A 165 -4.38 9.29 -3.52
N SER A 166 -3.71 10.44 -3.63
CA SER A 166 -3.88 11.36 -4.76
C SER A 166 -3.44 10.73 -6.08
N VAL A 167 -2.31 10.01 -6.08
CA VAL A 167 -1.82 9.27 -7.26
C VAL A 167 -2.78 8.15 -7.63
N ASN A 168 -3.27 7.38 -6.67
CA ASN A 168 -4.24 6.31 -6.92
C ASN A 168 -5.58 6.86 -7.43
N PHE A 169 -6.03 8.02 -6.95
CA PHE A 169 -7.19 8.71 -7.49
C PHE A 169 -6.98 9.14 -8.94
N ALA A 170 -5.82 9.70 -9.29
CA ALA A 170 -5.49 10.00 -10.68
C ALA A 170 -5.46 8.73 -11.55
N ARG A 171 -4.95 7.60 -11.04
CA ARG A 171 -5.00 6.29 -11.72
C ARG A 171 -6.43 5.83 -11.93
N ASP A 172 -7.31 5.99 -10.95
CA ASP A 172 -8.72 5.65 -11.11
C ASP A 172 -9.37 6.45 -12.24
N LEU A 173 -9.10 7.75 -12.32
CA LEU A 173 -9.62 8.60 -13.40
C LEU A 173 -9.10 8.11 -14.76
N VAL A 174 -7.79 7.87 -14.89
CA VAL A 174 -7.18 7.40 -16.14
C VAL A 174 -7.67 6.01 -16.56
N ASN A 175 -7.89 5.11 -15.59
CA ASN A 175 -8.33 3.74 -15.86
C ASN A 175 -9.85 3.63 -16.11
N THR A 176 -10.63 4.64 -15.76
CA THR A 176 -12.08 4.62 -15.95
C THR A 176 -12.43 4.76 -17.44
N PRO A 177 -13.25 3.85 -18.01
CA PRO A 177 -13.61 3.92 -19.43
C PRO A 177 -14.34 5.23 -19.77
N ALA A 178 -14.12 5.74 -20.98
CA ALA A 178 -14.67 7.02 -21.43
C ALA A 178 -16.21 7.09 -21.38
N ASP A 179 -16.89 5.96 -21.58
CA ASP A 179 -18.36 5.86 -21.46
C ASP A 179 -18.86 6.21 -20.04
N PHE A 180 -17.99 6.07 -19.02
CA PHE A 180 -18.29 6.37 -17.61
C PHE A 180 -17.61 7.65 -17.12
N LEU A 181 -16.54 8.12 -17.79
CA LEU A 181 -15.81 9.34 -17.44
C LEU A 181 -15.89 10.38 -18.58
N TYR A 182 -17.11 10.72 -18.98
CA TYR A 182 -17.38 11.80 -19.92
C TYR A 182 -17.28 13.17 -19.21
N PRO A 183 -17.16 14.30 -19.95
CA PRO A 183 -16.83 15.61 -19.36
C PRO A 183 -17.70 16.04 -18.18
N VAL A 184 -19.03 15.86 -18.28
CA VAL A 184 -19.97 16.19 -17.19
C VAL A 184 -19.75 15.30 -15.96
N ALA A 185 -19.50 14.00 -16.14
CA ALA A 185 -19.18 13.10 -15.04
C ALA A 185 -17.85 13.46 -14.38
N TYR A 186 -16.82 13.76 -15.17
CA TYR A 186 -15.52 14.21 -14.66
C TYR A 186 -15.65 15.49 -13.82
N ALA A 187 -16.35 16.50 -14.34
CA ALA A 187 -16.61 17.74 -13.63
C ALA A 187 -17.30 17.49 -12.28
N GLY A 188 -18.36 16.67 -12.27
CA GLY A 188 -19.08 16.30 -11.04
C GLY A 188 -18.21 15.56 -10.02
N ILE A 189 -17.27 14.71 -10.45
CA ILE A 189 -16.30 14.06 -9.54
C ILE A 189 -15.40 15.09 -8.86
N ILE A 190 -14.94 16.11 -9.60
CA ILE A 190 -14.08 17.16 -9.07
C ILE A 190 -14.86 18.08 -8.12
N GLU A 191 -16.12 18.39 -8.42
CA GLU A 191 -17.01 19.13 -7.52
C GLU A 191 -17.29 18.36 -6.22
N ASP A 192 -17.59 17.06 -6.30
CA ASP A 192 -17.78 16.20 -5.12
C ASP A 192 -16.51 16.20 -4.24
N LEU A 193 -15.34 16.08 -4.86
CA LEU A 193 -14.06 16.14 -4.14
C LEU A 193 -13.85 17.51 -3.47
N ALA A 194 -14.11 18.61 -4.18
CA ALA A 194 -14.03 19.94 -3.60
C ALA A 194 -14.96 20.13 -2.39
N GLN A 195 -16.15 19.53 -2.47
CA GLN A 195 -17.13 19.60 -1.41
C GLN A 195 -16.77 18.72 -0.19
N GLU A 196 -16.13 17.56 -0.39
CA GLU A 196 -15.58 16.72 0.68
C GLU A 196 -14.56 17.50 1.51
N TRP A 197 -13.66 18.23 0.84
CA TRP A 197 -12.53 18.91 1.48
C TRP A 197 -12.76 20.39 1.81
N LYS A 198 -13.99 20.90 1.62
CA LYS A 198 -14.32 22.33 1.75
C LYS A 198 -13.99 22.93 3.12
N ASN A 199 -14.01 22.12 4.17
CA ASN A 199 -13.73 22.58 5.54
C ASN A 199 -12.22 22.54 5.88
N ASP A 200 -11.43 21.81 5.10
CA ASP A 200 -10.02 21.54 5.38
C ASP A 200 -9.09 22.38 4.47
N ILE A 201 -9.51 22.64 3.24
CA ILE A 201 -8.73 23.42 2.26
C ILE A 201 -9.61 24.44 1.53
N SER A 202 -9.01 25.58 1.18
CA SER A 202 -9.65 26.62 0.37
C SER A 202 -9.59 26.28 -1.11
N LEU A 203 -10.33 25.24 -1.53
CA LEU A 203 -10.48 24.86 -2.94
C LEU A 203 -11.77 25.45 -3.52
N ASN A 204 -11.69 26.13 -4.66
CA ASN A 204 -12.86 26.61 -5.41
C ASN A 204 -12.87 25.96 -6.79
N VAL A 205 -13.95 25.25 -7.12
CA VAL A 205 -14.16 24.63 -8.43
C VAL A 205 -15.28 25.37 -9.13
N LYS A 206 -15.01 25.80 -10.38
CA LYS A 206 -16.00 26.39 -11.28
C LYS A 206 -15.98 25.59 -12.58
N VAL A 207 -17.10 24.94 -12.89
CA VAL A 207 -17.34 24.29 -14.18
C VAL A 207 -17.79 25.34 -15.18
N ILE A 208 -17.23 25.32 -16.39
CA ILE A 208 -17.57 26.23 -17.49
C ILE A 208 -18.19 25.37 -18.60
N GLU A 209 -19.34 25.80 -19.13
CA GLU A 209 -20.15 25.02 -20.08
C GLU A 209 -20.57 25.88 -21.29
N GLY A 210 -20.84 25.24 -22.43
CA GLY A 210 -21.56 25.85 -23.55
C GLY A 210 -20.90 27.12 -24.13
N ASP A 211 -21.70 28.20 -24.22
CA ASP A 211 -21.31 29.49 -24.81
C ASP A 211 -20.30 30.29 -23.95
N ASP A 212 -19.98 29.82 -22.74
CA ASP A 212 -19.01 30.43 -21.84
C ASP A 212 -17.57 29.89 -22.00
N LEU A 213 -17.34 28.92 -22.92
CA LEU A 213 -16.01 28.42 -23.32
C LEU A 213 -15.31 29.34 -24.33
#